data_AF-A0ABD3YPX4-F1
#
_entry.id   AF-A0ABD3YPX4-F1
#
_cell.length_a   1.000
_cell.length_b   1.000
_cell.length_c   1.000
_cell.angle_alpha   90.00
_cell.angle_beta   90.00
_cell.angle_gamma   90.00
#
_symmetry.space_group_name_H-M   'P 1'
#
loop_
_entity.id
_entity.type
_entity.pdbx_description
1 polymer ?
#
loop_
_entity_poly.entity_id
_entity_poly.type
_entity_poly.pdbx_seq_one_letter_code
_entity_poly.pdbx_strand_id
1 'polypeptide(L)'
;MNSPAQASILSPLQLARQLAAEFAESAVERDRLGGTPKAERDALRRSGLLGLVIPKQYGGLGASWSEALEVTREFARVDSSIAHVFGFQHLMLATVRLFARPEQWQPWFEQTARKHWFWGNALNPLDTRTVVKKFDGWREFSGKKSFCSGASDSEMLIASAVDEGNGGKLLIAAIPSGRTGITLHGDWDNMGQRQTDSGSATFERVRVEESELLLDPGPLSTPFACLRPLIAQLLFANLFLGVAEGAFEEARQYSLKESRPWFRSSARSVGEDPYVLRHYGEFWVGLESVRLLVQRAAALLDEAWRKEHALGAEERAQLAVAIATAKVAASRAGLDICNRLFEVTGARATHASLRLDRFWRNLRTQSLHDPLDYKLHELGDWALNGTRPTPTFYS
;
A
#
# COMPACT_ATOMS: atom_id res chain seq x y z
N MET A 1 -8.14 48.01 9.81
CA MET A 1 -7.23 46.95 10.30
C MET A 1 -7.84 45.62 9.91
N ASN A 2 -7.43 45.06 8.77
CA ASN A 2 -7.90 43.74 8.36
C ASN A 2 -7.09 42.70 9.15
N SER A 3 -7.78 41.97 10.01
CA SER A 3 -7.23 40.81 10.72
C SER A 3 -6.73 39.81 9.67
N PRO A 4 -5.49 39.30 9.75
CA PRO A 4 -5.05 38.26 8.85
C PRO A 4 -5.93 37.03 9.08
N ALA A 5 -6.63 36.58 8.04
CA ALA A 5 -7.38 35.34 8.09
C ALA A 5 -6.45 34.23 8.57
N GLN A 6 -6.76 33.64 9.73
CA GLN A 6 -6.11 32.41 10.17
C GLN A 6 -6.34 31.37 9.07
N ALA A 7 -5.29 31.04 8.31
CA ALA A 7 -5.34 29.93 7.38
C ALA A 7 -5.75 28.69 8.19
N SER A 8 -6.92 28.13 7.85
CA SER A 8 -7.42 26.91 8.49
C SER A 8 -6.38 25.82 8.29
N ILE A 9 -5.83 25.29 9.38
CA ILE A 9 -4.92 24.14 9.33
C ILE A 9 -5.77 22.94 8.89
N LEU A 10 -5.57 22.49 7.65
CA LEU A 10 -6.25 21.32 7.10
C LEU A 10 -5.88 20.06 7.91
N SER A 11 -6.86 19.19 8.14
CA SER A 11 -6.59 17.85 8.64
C SER A 11 -5.80 17.03 7.60
N PRO A 12 -5.06 15.98 8.00
CA PRO A 12 -4.35 15.13 7.05
C PRO A 12 -5.24 14.57 5.94
N LEU A 13 -6.48 14.19 6.26
CA LEU A 13 -7.44 13.70 5.27
C LEU A 13 -7.94 14.81 4.33
N GLN A 14 -8.15 16.04 4.82
CA GLN A 14 -8.51 17.18 3.97
C GLN A 14 -7.39 17.51 2.97
N LEU A 15 -6.13 17.49 3.44
CA LEU A 15 -4.97 17.69 2.59
C LEU A 15 -4.82 16.56 1.56
N ALA A 16 -5.03 15.31 1.98
CA ALA A 16 -5.02 14.16 1.07
C ALA A 16 -6.09 14.28 -0.02
N ARG A 17 -7.31 14.75 0.31
CA ARG A 17 -8.37 14.99 -0.68
C ARG A 17 -8.00 16.09 -1.68
N GLN A 18 -7.35 17.15 -1.22
CA GLN A 18 -6.87 18.21 -2.11
C GLN A 18 -5.84 17.64 -3.11
N LEU A 19 -4.84 16.92 -2.61
CA LEU A 19 -3.83 16.28 -3.46
C LEU A 19 -4.45 15.24 -4.39
N ALA A 20 -5.42 14.46 -3.92
CA ALA A 20 -6.12 13.48 -4.76
C ALA A 20 -6.87 14.16 -5.92
N ALA A 21 -7.48 15.34 -5.69
CA ALA A 21 -8.09 16.11 -6.76
C ALA A 21 -7.04 16.57 -7.79
N GLU A 22 -5.88 17.05 -7.35
CA GLU A 22 -4.76 17.44 -8.23
C GLU A 22 -4.22 16.22 -9.02
N PHE A 23 -4.05 15.07 -8.37
CA PHE A 23 -3.55 13.85 -9.01
C PHE A 23 -4.53 13.31 -10.06
N ALA A 24 -5.84 13.45 -9.82
CA ALA A 24 -6.89 12.99 -10.73
C ALA A 24 -6.83 13.68 -12.10
N GLU A 25 -6.39 14.95 -12.17
CA GLU A 25 -6.31 15.72 -13.42
C GLU A 25 -5.36 15.08 -14.45
N SER A 26 -4.33 14.38 -13.99
CA SER A 26 -3.29 13.80 -14.84
C SER A 26 -3.17 12.26 -14.73
N ALA A 27 -3.94 11.62 -13.85
CA ALA A 27 -3.83 10.17 -13.57
C ALA A 27 -3.98 9.28 -14.81
N VAL A 28 -4.90 9.62 -15.72
CA VAL A 28 -5.11 8.86 -16.97
C VAL A 28 -3.88 8.90 -17.87
N GLU A 29 -3.33 10.10 -18.11
CA GLU A 29 -2.16 10.24 -18.97
C GLU A 29 -0.90 9.66 -18.32
N ARG A 30 -0.74 9.86 -17.01
CA ARG A 30 0.38 9.29 -16.26
C ARG A 30 0.33 7.75 -16.19
N ASP A 31 -0.84 7.13 -16.04
CA ASP A 31 -1.00 5.67 -16.16
C ASP A 31 -0.54 5.16 -17.54
N ARG A 32 -0.85 5.89 -18.61
CA ARG A 32 -0.42 5.55 -19.97
C ARG A 32 1.11 5.59 -20.08
N LEU A 33 1.72 6.68 -19.61
CA LEU A 33 3.16 6.91 -19.68
C LEU A 33 3.98 5.94 -18.81
N GLY A 34 3.46 5.56 -17.64
CA GLY A 34 4.23 4.79 -16.66
C GLY A 34 5.38 5.60 -16.06
N GLY A 35 6.43 4.91 -15.61
CA GLY A 35 7.63 5.54 -15.04
C GLY A 35 7.39 6.22 -13.69
N THR A 36 8.40 6.96 -13.21
CA THR A 36 8.38 7.58 -11.89
C THR A 36 7.53 8.87 -11.86
N PRO A 37 6.48 8.96 -11.02
CA PRO A 37 5.62 10.14 -10.91
C PRO A 37 6.28 11.20 -10.01
N LYS A 38 7.40 11.76 -10.48
CA LYS A 38 8.28 12.63 -9.68
C LYS A 38 7.56 13.87 -9.13
N ALA A 39 6.73 14.52 -9.95
CA ALA A 39 6.00 15.72 -9.54
C ALA A 39 5.02 15.42 -8.38
N GLU A 40 4.31 14.31 -8.46
CA GLU A 40 3.34 13.87 -7.45
C GLU A 40 4.07 13.41 -6.17
N ARG A 41 5.20 12.70 -6.29
CA ARG A 41 6.06 12.35 -5.15
C ARG A 41 6.61 13.59 -4.44
N ASP A 42 6.97 14.62 -5.18
CA ASP A 42 7.40 15.90 -4.60
C ASP A 42 6.25 16.68 -3.95
N ALA A 43 5.03 16.56 -4.48
CA ALA A 43 3.84 17.08 -3.81
C ALA A 43 3.60 16.37 -2.46
N LEU A 44 3.81 15.04 -2.40
CA LEU A 44 3.77 14.29 -1.14
C LEU A 44 4.89 14.72 -0.16
N ARG A 45 6.10 15.01 -0.65
CA ARG A 45 7.16 15.57 0.21
C ARG A 45 6.75 16.91 0.81
N ARG A 46 6.25 17.83 -0.01
CA ARG A 46 5.84 19.19 0.42
C ARG A 46 4.63 19.18 1.36
N SER A 47 3.76 18.18 1.27
CA SER A 47 2.55 18.10 2.09
C SER A 47 2.80 17.71 3.54
N GLY A 48 3.98 17.14 3.84
CA GLY A 48 4.29 16.59 5.16
C GLY A 48 3.62 15.24 5.47
N LEU A 49 2.78 14.71 4.57
CA LEU A 49 2.08 13.43 4.78
C LEU A 49 3.03 12.21 4.80
N LEU A 50 4.30 12.34 4.40
CA LEU A 50 5.30 11.28 4.54
C LEU A 50 5.67 10.99 6.01
N GLY A 51 5.39 11.94 6.91
CA GLY A 51 5.58 11.79 8.36
C GLY A 51 4.27 11.53 9.12
N LEU A 52 3.23 11.03 8.43
CA LEU A 52 1.87 10.94 8.99
C LEU A 52 1.82 10.07 10.26
N VAL A 53 2.39 8.87 10.23
CA VAL A 53 2.43 7.94 11.37
C VAL A 53 3.58 8.21 12.35
N ILE A 54 4.49 9.14 12.03
CA ILE A 54 5.59 9.47 12.91
C ILE A 54 5.03 10.23 14.12
N PRO A 55 5.30 9.79 15.37
CA PRO A 55 4.83 10.50 16.56
C PRO A 55 5.30 11.96 16.58
N LYS A 56 4.46 12.86 17.13
CA LYS A 56 4.74 14.31 17.18
C LYS A 56 6.07 14.67 17.85
N GLN A 57 6.49 13.91 18.86
CA GLN A 57 7.78 14.13 19.53
C GLN A 57 9.00 13.96 18.62
N TYR A 58 8.86 13.25 17.48
CA TYR A 58 9.89 13.11 16.46
C TYR A 58 9.63 14.02 15.24
N GLY A 59 8.72 14.99 15.36
CA GLY A 59 8.41 15.97 14.30
C GLY A 59 7.35 15.54 13.28
N GLY A 60 6.71 14.38 13.46
CA GLY A 60 5.63 13.92 12.58
C GLY A 60 4.24 14.42 12.96
N LEU A 61 3.21 13.90 12.30
CA LEU A 61 1.81 14.29 12.54
C LEU A 61 1.13 13.48 13.67
N GLY A 62 1.66 12.30 13.99
CA GLY A 62 1.17 11.43 15.06
C GLY A 62 -0.21 10.82 14.79
N ALA A 63 -0.53 10.55 13.52
CA ALA A 63 -1.77 9.90 13.14
C ALA A 63 -1.80 8.42 13.55
N SER A 64 -3.00 7.89 13.73
CA SER A 64 -3.24 6.46 13.89
C SER A 64 -2.99 5.68 12.59
N TRP A 65 -2.94 4.34 12.68
CA TRP A 65 -2.86 3.52 11.47
C TRP A 65 -4.16 3.60 10.68
N SER A 66 -5.33 3.68 11.33
CA SER A 66 -6.61 3.87 10.63
C SER A 66 -6.63 5.16 9.80
N GLU A 67 -6.14 6.28 10.33
CA GLU A 67 -6.03 7.55 9.60
C GLU A 67 -5.07 7.45 8.41
N ALA A 68 -3.90 6.82 8.59
CA ALA A 68 -2.92 6.65 7.51
C ALA A 68 -3.42 5.72 6.39
N LEU A 69 -4.16 4.68 6.75
CA LEU A 69 -4.81 3.77 5.80
C LEU A 69 -5.98 4.45 5.08
N GLU A 70 -6.72 5.34 5.73
CA GLU A 70 -7.76 6.15 5.10
C GLU A 70 -7.18 7.12 4.06
N VAL A 71 -6.06 7.79 4.37
CA VAL A 71 -5.34 8.63 3.40
C VAL A 71 -4.84 7.80 2.21
N THR A 72 -4.29 6.61 2.46
CA THR A 72 -3.87 5.68 1.40
C THR A 72 -5.05 5.30 0.49
N ARG A 73 -6.20 4.99 1.08
CA ARG A 73 -7.43 4.67 0.34
C ARG A 73 -7.94 5.86 -0.48
N GLU A 74 -7.87 7.08 0.05
CA GLU A 74 -8.28 8.29 -0.67
C GLU A 74 -7.42 8.50 -1.93
N PHE A 75 -6.10 8.35 -1.84
CA PHE A 75 -5.24 8.38 -3.02
C PHE A 75 -5.57 7.26 -4.01
N ALA A 76 -5.88 6.06 -3.52
CA ALA A 76 -6.16 4.91 -4.38
C ALA A 76 -7.43 5.05 -5.23
N ARG A 77 -8.35 5.95 -4.86
CA ARG A 77 -9.53 6.29 -5.67
C ARG A 77 -9.19 6.96 -6.99
N VAL A 78 -8.08 7.69 -7.04
CA VAL A 78 -7.68 8.48 -8.21
C VAL A 78 -6.42 7.94 -8.86
N ASP A 79 -5.49 7.43 -8.05
CA ASP A 79 -4.19 6.94 -8.46
C ASP A 79 -3.66 5.87 -7.51
N SER A 80 -3.82 4.60 -7.91
CA SER A 80 -3.37 3.48 -7.11
C SER A 80 -1.86 3.28 -7.11
N SER A 81 -1.11 3.90 -8.03
CA SER A 81 0.35 3.84 -8.00
C SER A 81 0.90 4.76 -6.92
N ILE A 82 0.39 6.00 -6.87
CA ILE A 82 0.70 6.95 -5.79
C ILE A 82 0.28 6.41 -4.43
N ALA A 83 -0.93 5.85 -4.33
CA ALA A 83 -1.40 5.22 -3.10
C ALA A 83 -0.49 4.06 -2.64
N HIS A 84 -0.02 3.22 -3.57
CA HIS A 84 0.88 2.12 -3.25
C HIS A 84 2.18 2.63 -2.67
N VAL A 85 2.88 3.55 -3.36
CA VAL A 85 4.16 4.06 -2.85
C VAL A 85 4.01 4.87 -1.57
N PHE A 86 2.90 5.61 -1.41
CA PHE A 86 2.57 6.31 -0.17
C PHE A 86 2.31 5.35 0.99
N GLY A 87 1.54 4.28 0.78
CA GLY A 87 1.34 3.25 1.80
C GLY A 87 2.66 2.54 2.14
N PHE A 88 3.46 2.19 1.12
CA PHE A 88 4.72 1.48 1.30
C PHE A 88 5.75 2.31 2.05
N GLN A 89 5.82 3.62 1.83
CA GLN A 89 6.57 4.57 2.67
C GLN A 89 6.30 4.32 4.16
N HIS A 90 5.03 4.28 4.55
CA HIS A 90 4.63 4.09 5.94
C HIS A 90 4.92 2.67 6.43
N LEU A 91 4.81 1.66 5.56
CA LEU A 91 5.23 0.29 5.87
C LEU A 91 6.76 0.21 6.12
N MET A 92 7.57 0.99 5.41
CA MET A 92 9.03 1.03 5.65
C MET A 92 9.33 1.64 7.02
N LEU A 93 8.63 2.72 7.40
CA LEU A 93 8.73 3.32 8.73
C LEU A 93 8.26 2.35 9.83
N ALA A 94 7.17 1.61 9.60
CA ALA A 94 6.73 0.54 10.51
C ALA A 94 7.79 -0.55 10.64
N THR A 95 8.45 -0.90 9.53
CA THR A 95 9.47 -1.96 9.51
C THR A 95 10.64 -1.60 10.44
N VAL A 96 11.17 -0.38 10.39
CA VAL A 96 12.24 0.02 11.30
C VAL A 96 11.76 0.12 12.76
N ARG A 97 10.54 0.62 13.00
CA ARG A 97 9.97 0.75 14.35
C ARG A 97 9.73 -0.61 15.03
N LEU A 98 9.39 -1.63 14.25
CA LEU A 98 9.03 -2.96 14.74
C LEU A 98 10.25 -3.87 14.89
N PHE A 99 11.29 -3.69 14.07
CA PHE A 99 12.41 -4.64 13.99
C PHE A 99 13.72 -4.12 14.58
N ALA A 100 13.83 -2.82 14.86
CA ALA A 100 15.05 -2.18 15.34
C ALA A 100 14.90 -1.64 16.77
N ARG A 101 16.04 -1.36 17.41
CA ARG A 101 16.05 -0.70 18.72
C ARG A 101 15.70 0.79 18.60
N PRO A 102 15.18 1.43 19.67
CA PRO A 102 14.91 2.87 19.68
C PRO A 102 16.07 3.74 19.19
N GLU A 103 17.30 3.40 19.55
CA GLU A 103 18.51 4.14 19.17
C GLU A 103 18.75 4.16 17.65
N GLN A 104 18.16 3.20 16.91
CA GLN A 104 18.22 3.13 15.45
C GLN A 104 17.04 3.89 14.81
N TRP A 105 15.80 3.57 15.20
CA TRP A 105 14.63 4.09 14.48
C TRP A 105 14.20 5.50 14.88
N GLN A 106 14.51 5.98 16.09
CA GLN A 106 14.17 7.35 16.50
C GLN A 106 14.91 8.39 15.63
N PRO A 107 16.23 8.30 15.40
CA PRO A 107 16.92 9.20 14.47
C PRO A 107 16.36 9.13 13.04
N TRP A 108 15.99 7.95 12.55
CA TRP A 108 15.37 7.82 11.22
C TRP A 108 14.02 8.51 11.14
N PHE A 109 13.20 8.45 12.19
CA PHE A 109 11.93 9.16 12.26
C PHE A 109 12.13 10.68 12.24
N GLU A 110 13.02 11.20 13.10
CA GLU A 110 13.34 12.63 13.15
C GLU A 110 13.89 13.15 11.82
N GLN A 111 14.80 12.40 11.20
CA GLN A 111 15.37 12.77 9.90
C GLN A 111 14.32 12.71 8.79
N THR A 112 13.44 11.72 8.81
CA THR A 112 12.35 11.59 7.83
C THR A 112 11.38 12.76 7.93
N ALA A 113 10.96 13.11 9.14
CA ALA A 113 10.06 14.24 9.36
C ALA A 113 10.70 15.58 8.95
N ARG A 114 11.97 15.79 9.30
CA ARG A 114 12.69 17.03 8.99
C ARG A 114 13.05 17.19 7.52
N LYS A 115 13.44 16.10 6.85
CA LYS A 115 13.96 16.12 5.47
C LYS A 115 12.93 15.65 4.43
N HIS A 116 11.72 15.31 4.86
CA HIS A 116 10.65 14.78 4.02
C HIS A 116 11.09 13.55 3.21
N TRP A 117 11.73 12.59 3.87
CA TRP A 117 12.24 11.38 3.21
C TRP A 117 11.12 10.45 2.75
N PHE A 118 11.25 10.02 1.51
CA PHE A 118 10.57 8.87 0.91
C PHE A 118 11.46 7.63 1.07
N TRP A 119 10.86 6.54 1.52
CA TRP A 119 11.45 5.25 1.81
C TRP A 119 10.90 4.23 0.81
N GLY A 120 11.81 3.58 0.08
CA GLY A 120 11.50 2.55 -0.89
C GLY A 120 11.67 1.14 -0.35
N ASN A 121 11.06 0.18 -1.04
CA ASN A 121 11.18 -1.23 -0.72
C ASN A 121 12.22 -1.92 -1.61
N ALA A 122 13.11 -2.70 -1.00
CA ALA A 122 13.89 -3.75 -1.63
C ALA A 122 13.90 -5.03 -0.76
N LEU A 123 12.87 -5.20 0.07
CA LEU A 123 12.63 -6.36 0.90
C LEU A 123 11.65 -7.29 0.20
N ASN A 124 12.15 -8.44 -0.23
CA ASN A 124 11.37 -9.50 -0.86
C ASN A 124 11.81 -10.86 -0.28
N PRO A 125 11.02 -11.45 0.63
CA PRO A 125 11.41 -12.68 1.34
C PRO A 125 11.43 -13.92 0.43
N LEU A 126 10.80 -13.87 -0.75
CA LEU A 126 10.81 -14.97 -1.73
C LEU A 126 12.07 -14.93 -2.62
N ASP A 127 12.69 -13.76 -2.74
CA ASP A 127 13.83 -13.55 -3.63
C ASP A 127 15.14 -13.65 -2.85
N THR A 128 15.72 -14.85 -2.82
CA THR A 128 16.96 -15.16 -2.11
C THR A 128 18.24 -14.81 -2.89
N ARG A 129 18.12 -14.17 -4.07
CA ARG A 129 19.26 -13.88 -4.97
C ARG A 129 20.24 -12.81 -4.48
N THR A 130 19.96 -12.18 -3.33
CA THR A 130 20.90 -11.25 -2.67
C THR A 130 21.39 -11.93 -1.42
N VAL A 131 22.70 -12.10 -1.31
CA VAL A 131 23.36 -12.81 -0.23
C VAL A 131 24.20 -11.87 0.63
N VAL A 132 24.48 -12.32 1.84
CA VAL A 132 25.29 -11.60 2.81
C VAL A 132 26.67 -12.23 2.92
N LYS A 133 27.70 -11.38 2.89
CA LYS A 133 29.04 -11.75 3.34
C LYS A 133 29.41 -10.96 4.59
N LYS A 134 29.90 -11.67 5.61
CA LYS A 134 30.32 -11.06 6.88
C LYS A 134 31.74 -10.51 6.80
N PHE A 135 31.92 -9.29 7.27
CA PHE A 135 33.22 -8.66 7.50
C PHE A 135 33.31 -8.17 8.95
N ASP A 136 34.49 -7.73 9.37
CA ASP A 136 34.69 -7.20 10.71
C ASP A 136 33.99 -5.83 10.86
N GLY A 137 32.93 -5.79 11.68
CA GLY A 137 32.14 -4.59 11.96
C GLY A 137 31.11 -4.19 10.89
N TRP A 138 30.91 -4.96 9.81
CA TRP A 138 29.91 -4.68 8.78
C TRP A 138 29.50 -5.92 7.98
N ARG A 139 28.51 -5.77 7.08
CA ARG A 139 28.01 -6.79 6.15
C ARG A 139 28.06 -6.29 4.71
N GLU A 140 28.40 -7.16 3.78
CA GLU A 140 28.31 -6.90 2.35
C GLU A 140 27.02 -7.53 1.82
N PHE A 141 26.19 -6.76 1.11
CA PHE A 141 25.02 -7.26 0.38
C PHE A 141 25.36 -7.30 -1.11
N SER A 142 25.24 -8.48 -1.72
CA SER A 142 25.57 -8.70 -3.14
C SER A 142 24.50 -9.55 -3.82
N GLY A 143 23.98 -9.10 -4.98
CA GLY A 143 23.02 -9.85 -5.79
C GLY A 143 21.90 -9.00 -6.40
N LYS A 144 20.79 -9.64 -6.77
CA LYS A 144 19.65 -9.01 -7.46
C LYS A 144 18.37 -9.10 -6.65
N LYS A 145 17.52 -8.07 -6.76
CA LYS A 145 16.17 -8.05 -6.18
C LYS A 145 15.15 -7.67 -7.25
N SER A 146 13.96 -8.28 -7.20
CA SER A 146 12.78 -7.86 -7.98
C SER A 146 11.65 -7.40 -7.06
N PHE A 147 10.70 -6.64 -7.62
CA PHE A 147 9.58 -6.02 -6.90
C PHE A 147 10.04 -4.96 -5.90
N CYS A 148 10.94 -4.10 -6.34
CA CYS A 148 11.50 -3.01 -5.55
C CYS A 148 10.58 -1.77 -5.48
N SER A 149 9.32 -1.97 -5.07
CA SER A 149 8.28 -0.92 -5.07
C SER A 149 8.73 0.38 -4.37
N GLY A 150 8.67 1.49 -5.10
CA GLY A 150 9.00 2.82 -4.62
C GLY A 150 10.49 3.07 -4.39
N ALA A 151 11.38 2.20 -4.88
CA ALA A 151 12.82 2.36 -4.74
C ALA A 151 13.39 3.53 -5.55
N SER A 152 12.87 3.78 -6.75
CA SER A 152 13.25 4.99 -7.49
C SER A 152 12.78 6.24 -6.75
N ASP A 153 13.60 7.29 -6.79
CA ASP A 153 13.33 8.57 -6.09
C ASP A 153 13.07 8.39 -4.58
N SER A 154 13.67 7.38 -3.92
CA SER A 154 13.67 7.28 -2.46
C SER A 154 14.99 7.73 -1.85
N GLU A 155 14.96 8.30 -0.65
CA GLU A 155 16.15 8.65 0.13
C GLU A 155 16.70 7.44 0.89
N MET A 156 15.84 6.53 1.34
CA MET A 156 16.19 5.31 2.05
C MET A 156 15.54 4.07 1.42
N LEU A 157 16.16 2.91 1.58
CA LEU A 157 15.67 1.60 1.19
C LEU A 157 15.64 0.66 2.40
N ILE A 158 14.55 -0.09 2.53
CA ILE A 158 14.55 -1.32 3.33
C ILE A 158 14.94 -2.47 2.42
N ALA A 159 16.15 -2.99 2.57
CA ALA A 159 16.70 -4.06 1.73
C ALA A 159 16.82 -5.37 2.52
N SER A 160 16.67 -6.50 1.82
CA SER A 160 16.89 -7.82 2.41
C SER A 160 17.93 -8.66 1.68
N ALA A 161 18.67 -9.45 2.43
CA ALA A 161 19.63 -10.42 1.90
C ALA A 161 19.68 -11.67 2.77
N VAL A 162 20.11 -12.79 2.20
CA VAL A 162 20.18 -14.09 2.87
C VAL A 162 21.60 -14.35 3.38
N ASP A 163 21.75 -14.65 4.67
CA ASP A 163 23.00 -15.11 5.27
C ASP A 163 23.11 -16.63 5.13
N GLU A 164 23.73 -17.09 4.04
CA GLU A 164 23.94 -18.51 3.74
C GLU A 164 24.84 -19.19 4.79
N GLY A 165 25.78 -18.46 5.38
CA GLY A 165 26.67 -18.96 6.43
C GLY A 165 25.97 -19.26 7.75
N ASN A 166 24.72 -18.83 7.92
CA ASN A 166 23.93 -18.97 9.13
C ASN A 166 22.59 -19.68 8.87
N GLY A 167 22.59 -20.66 7.95
CA GLY A 167 21.41 -21.48 7.64
C GLY A 167 20.34 -20.78 6.82
N GLY A 168 20.71 -19.78 6.02
CA GLY A 168 19.79 -19.08 5.11
C GLY A 168 18.89 -18.06 5.80
N LYS A 169 19.33 -17.48 6.93
CA LYS A 169 18.56 -16.46 7.64
C LYS A 169 18.41 -15.19 6.82
N LEU A 170 17.20 -14.63 6.79
CA LEU A 170 16.92 -13.34 6.14
C LEU A 170 17.40 -12.20 7.05
N LEU A 171 18.33 -11.39 6.55
CA LEU A 171 18.74 -10.12 7.16
C LEU A 171 18.03 -8.96 6.46
N ILE A 172 17.63 -7.97 7.26
CA ILE A 172 16.95 -6.76 6.79
C ILE A 172 17.76 -5.55 7.25
N ALA A 173 17.94 -4.58 6.36
CA ALA A 173 18.69 -3.37 6.63
C ALA A 173 17.95 -2.12 6.13
N ALA A 174 18.14 -1.00 6.82
CA ALA A 174 17.74 0.33 6.37
C ALA A 174 18.97 1.09 5.87
N ILE A 175 19.07 1.34 4.57
CA ILE A 175 20.26 1.94 3.93
C ILE A 175 19.88 3.07 2.97
N PRO A 176 20.74 4.09 2.75
CA PRO A 176 20.48 5.12 1.75
C PRO A 176 20.38 4.53 0.35
N SER A 177 19.38 4.92 -0.43
CA SER A 177 19.15 4.36 -1.78
C SER A 177 20.29 4.67 -2.75
N GLY A 178 20.96 5.81 -2.55
CA GLY A 178 22.11 6.25 -3.34
C GLY A 178 23.46 5.71 -2.87
N ARG A 179 23.48 4.71 -1.98
CA ARG A 179 24.74 4.11 -1.51
C ARG A 179 25.47 3.43 -2.67
N THR A 180 26.79 3.62 -2.72
CA THR A 180 27.68 2.97 -3.69
C THR A 180 27.42 1.47 -3.78
N GLY A 181 27.28 0.98 -5.01
CA GLY A 181 26.96 -0.42 -5.32
C GLY A 181 25.47 -0.70 -5.49
N ILE A 182 24.57 0.23 -5.17
CA ILE A 182 23.14 0.10 -5.46
C ILE A 182 22.86 0.62 -6.87
N THR A 183 22.24 -0.20 -7.72
CA THR A 183 21.70 0.19 -9.03
C THR A 183 20.21 -0.13 -9.08
N LEU A 184 19.38 0.87 -9.38
CA LEU A 184 17.94 0.73 -9.62
C LEU A 184 17.70 0.81 -11.13
N HIS A 185 17.10 -0.22 -11.72
CA HIS A 185 17.16 -0.41 -13.18
C HIS A 185 16.10 0.34 -13.98
N GLY A 186 15.03 0.84 -13.34
CA GLY A 186 13.94 1.54 -14.05
C GLY A 186 13.23 0.65 -15.08
N ASP A 187 13.27 -0.67 -14.88
CA ASP A 187 12.80 -1.71 -15.80
C ASP A 187 11.37 -2.20 -15.48
N TRP A 188 10.59 -1.38 -14.78
CA TRP A 188 9.20 -1.69 -14.44
C TRP A 188 8.25 -1.35 -15.60
N ASP A 189 7.80 -2.38 -16.31
CA ASP A 189 6.68 -2.29 -17.25
C ASP A 189 5.68 -3.41 -16.97
N ASN A 190 4.57 -3.05 -16.33
CA ASN A 190 3.52 -3.98 -15.92
C ASN A 190 2.15 -3.50 -16.40
N MET A 191 1.16 -4.40 -16.45
CA MET A 191 -0.19 -4.04 -16.93
C MET A 191 -0.87 -2.99 -16.04
N GLY A 192 -0.64 -3.05 -14.73
CA GLY A 192 -1.16 -2.11 -13.74
C GLY A 192 -0.07 -1.67 -12.77
N GLN A 193 -0.41 -0.75 -11.88
CA GLN A 193 0.56 -0.13 -10.95
C GLN A 193 1.77 0.47 -11.68
N ARG A 194 1.51 1.11 -12.82
CA ARG A 194 2.53 1.46 -13.81
C ARG A 194 3.55 2.50 -13.36
N GLN A 195 3.29 3.14 -12.21
CA GLN A 195 4.13 4.21 -11.66
C GLN A 195 4.64 3.92 -10.24
N THR A 196 4.69 2.65 -9.84
CA THR A 196 5.20 2.24 -8.53
C THR A 196 6.70 1.98 -8.51
N ASP A 197 7.38 2.04 -9.65
CA ASP A 197 8.80 1.73 -9.79
C ASP A 197 9.18 0.35 -9.20
N SER A 198 8.29 -0.63 -9.32
CA SER A 198 8.45 -1.99 -8.74
C SER A 198 9.41 -2.89 -9.53
N GLY A 199 10.41 -2.29 -10.18
CA GLY A 199 11.36 -2.98 -11.02
C GLY A 199 12.40 -3.79 -10.24
N SER A 200 13.56 -3.95 -10.84
CA SER A 200 14.68 -4.65 -10.26
C SER A 200 15.75 -3.71 -9.69
N ALA A 201 16.48 -4.23 -8.71
CA ALA A 201 17.66 -3.61 -8.14
C ALA A 201 18.84 -4.59 -8.17
N THR A 202 20.05 -4.07 -8.33
CA THR A 202 21.30 -4.81 -8.16
C THR A 202 22.11 -4.19 -7.03
N PHE A 203 22.63 -5.05 -6.17
CA PHE A 203 23.53 -4.74 -5.07
C PHE A 203 24.88 -5.34 -5.45
N GLU A 204 25.86 -4.50 -5.76
CA GLU A 204 27.22 -4.92 -6.05
C GLU A 204 28.10 -4.54 -4.86
N ARG A 205 28.34 -5.51 -3.98
CA ARG A 205 29.23 -5.37 -2.81
C ARG A 205 28.87 -4.19 -1.92
N VAL A 206 27.57 -4.02 -1.66
CA VAL A 206 27.04 -2.89 -0.89
C VAL A 206 27.41 -3.06 0.57
N ARG A 207 28.15 -2.11 1.12
CA ARG A 207 28.49 -2.06 2.55
C ARG A 207 27.24 -1.71 3.37
N VAL A 208 26.98 -2.48 4.41
CA VAL A 208 25.89 -2.29 5.37
C VAL A 208 26.49 -2.33 6.77
N GLU A 209 26.35 -1.25 7.53
CA GLU A 209 26.88 -1.17 8.89
C GLU A 209 26.02 -1.99 9.86
N GLU A 210 26.59 -2.47 10.97
CA GLU A 210 25.81 -3.18 11.99
C GLU A 210 24.64 -2.33 12.53
N SER A 211 24.84 -1.01 12.64
CA SER A 211 23.81 -0.06 13.10
C SER A 211 22.63 0.08 12.13
N GLU A 212 22.75 -0.42 10.91
CA GLU A 212 21.70 -0.37 9.89
C GLU A 212 20.89 -1.67 9.80
N LEU A 213 21.37 -2.74 10.45
CA LEU A 213 20.69 -4.03 10.51
C LEU A 213 19.55 -4.00 11.53
N LEU A 214 18.39 -4.52 11.13
CA LEU A 214 17.18 -4.57 11.93
C LEU A 214 17.09 -5.92 12.65
N LEU A 215 17.89 -6.09 13.69
CA LEU A 215 18.12 -7.39 14.35
C LEU A 215 17.34 -7.56 15.66
N ASP A 216 16.92 -6.47 16.28
CA ASP A 216 16.45 -6.46 17.67
C ASP A 216 15.16 -5.65 17.82
N PRO A 217 14.00 -6.32 17.97
CA PRO A 217 13.83 -7.76 18.12
C PRO A 217 13.93 -8.55 16.80
N GLY A 218 14.07 -7.86 15.66
CA GLY A 218 14.13 -8.47 14.34
C GLY A 218 12.77 -8.93 13.81
N PRO A 219 12.73 -9.42 12.55
CA PRO A 219 11.48 -9.86 11.92
C PRO A 219 10.90 -11.12 12.56
N LEU A 220 9.57 -11.22 12.55
CA LEU A 220 8.82 -12.41 12.98
C LEU A 220 9.17 -12.94 14.39
N SER A 221 9.57 -12.04 15.29
CA SER A 221 10.15 -12.37 16.61
C SER A 221 9.12 -12.34 17.75
N THR A 222 8.34 -11.26 17.82
CA THR A 222 7.33 -11.02 18.86
C THR A 222 5.96 -10.78 18.21
N PRO A 223 4.82 -10.94 18.92
CA PRO A 223 3.52 -10.59 18.37
C PRO A 223 3.47 -9.17 17.81
N PHE A 224 4.13 -8.22 18.48
CA PHE A 224 4.22 -6.83 18.03
C PHE A 224 5.04 -6.68 16.74
N ALA A 225 6.23 -7.30 16.66
CA ALA A 225 7.00 -7.32 15.41
C ALA A 225 6.23 -8.02 14.26
N CYS A 226 5.45 -9.05 14.59
CA CYS A 226 4.56 -9.75 13.68
C CYS A 226 3.33 -8.94 13.22
N LEU A 227 3.19 -7.67 13.63
CA LEU A 227 2.24 -6.72 13.02
C LEU A 227 2.73 -6.22 11.66
N ARG A 228 4.03 -6.21 11.37
CA ARG A 228 4.59 -5.73 10.09
C ARG A 228 3.90 -6.36 8.86
N PRO A 229 3.79 -7.70 8.73
CA PRO A 229 3.06 -8.31 7.62
C PRO A 229 1.57 -7.96 7.63
N LEU A 230 0.95 -7.81 8.80
CA LEU A 230 -0.48 -7.46 8.92
C LEU A 230 -0.77 -6.03 8.43
N ILE A 231 0.10 -5.07 8.75
CA ILE A 231 0.04 -3.70 8.23
C ILE A 231 0.12 -3.71 6.70
N ALA A 232 1.05 -4.47 6.12
CA ALA A 232 1.16 -4.60 4.65
C ALA A 232 -0.12 -5.17 4.02
N GLN A 233 -0.71 -6.19 4.64
CA GLN A 233 -1.93 -6.84 4.18
C GLN A 233 -3.15 -5.90 4.24
N LEU A 234 -3.28 -5.12 5.32
CA LEU A 234 -4.36 -4.16 5.47
C LEU A 234 -4.20 -2.91 4.58
N LEU A 235 -2.96 -2.50 4.31
CA LEU A 235 -2.64 -1.50 3.29
C LEU A 235 -3.18 -1.95 1.93
N PHE A 236 -2.90 -3.19 1.51
CA PHE A 236 -3.45 -3.70 0.25
C PHE A 236 -4.97 -3.74 0.25
N ALA A 237 -5.62 -4.14 1.34
CA ALA A 237 -7.08 -4.12 1.44
C ALA A 237 -7.65 -2.69 1.26
N ASN A 238 -7.00 -1.67 1.83
CA ASN A 238 -7.38 -0.26 1.66
C ASN A 238 -7.13 0.25 0.24
N LEU A 239 -6.02 -0.15 -0.39
CA LEU A 239 -5.74 0.14 -1.80
C LEU A 239 -6.81 -0.47 -2.70
N PHE A 240 -7.21 -1.72 -2.44
CA PHE A 240 -8.22 -2.42 -3.23
C PHE A 240 -9.59 -1.77 -3.10
N LEU A 241 -9.97 -1.41 -1.88
CA LEU A 241 -11.21 -0.68 -1.62
C LEU A 241 -11.18 0.70 -2.30
N GLY A 242 -10.09 1.46 -2.18
CA GLY A 242 -9.97 2.77 -2.82
C GLY A 242 -10.11 2.69 -4.35
N VAL A 243 -9.43 1.72 -4.98
CA VAL A 243 -9.57 1.46 -6.43
C VAL A 243 -11.02 1.13 -6.79
N ALA A 244 -11.70 0.28 -6.03
CA ALA A 244 -13.10 -0.08 -6.27
C ALA A 244 -14.05 1.13 -6.12
N GLU A 245 -13.79 2.01 -5.14
CA GLU A 245 -14.56 3.24 -4.96
C GLU A 245 -14.34 4.25 -6.08
N GLY A 246 -13.09 4.41 -6.52
CA GLY A 246 -12.75 5.25 -7.67
C GLY A 246 -13.43 4.75 -8.94
N ALA A 247 -13.36 3.45 -9.19
CA ALA A 247 -14.01 2.79 -10.32
C ALA A 247 -15.53 2.99 -10.30
N PHE A 248 -16.17 2.82 -9.14
CA PHE A 248 -17.60 3.05 -8.95
C PHE A 248 -18.00 4.50 -9.20
N GLU A 249 -17.25 5.47 -8.65
CA GLU A 249 -17.53 6.89 -8.83
C GLU A 249 -17.39 7.29 -10.30
N GLU A 250 -16.30 6.90 -10.96
CA GLU A 250 -16.06 7.23 -12.37
C GLU A 250 -17.09 6.57 -13.29
N ALA A 251 -17.46 5.32 -13.01
CA ALA A 251 -18.54 4.65 -13.72
C ALA A 251 -19.89 5.38 -13.52
N ARG A 252 -20.19 5.85 -12.30
CA ARG A 252 -21.41 6.62 -12.02
C ARG A 252 -21.43 7.92 -12.81
N GLN A 253 -20.33 8.68 -12.78
CA GLN A 253 -20.22 9.93 -13.53
C GLN A 253 -20.38 9.71 -15.03
N TYR A 254 -19.73 8.69 -15.58
CA TYR A 254 -19.86 8.34 -16.99
C TYR A 254 -21.29 7.92 -17.33
N SER A 255 -21.91 7.08 -16.49
CA SER A 255 -23.28 6.61 -16.72
C SER A 255 -24.28 7.76 -16.76
N LEU A 256 -24.19 8.70 -15.82
CA LEU A 256 -25.10 9.83 -15.75
C LEU A 256 -24.92 10.86 -16.88
N LYS A 257 -23.72 10.99 -17.44
CA LYS A 257 -23.39 12.03 -18.43
C LYS A 257 -23.38 11.52 -19.87
N GLU A 258 -22.95 10.28 -20.09
CA GLU A 258 -22.60 9.76 -21.42
C GLU A 258 -23.40 8.53 -21.83
N SER A 259 -23.81 7.67 -20.89
CA SER A 259 -24.54 6.45 -21.22
C SER A 259 -25.94 6.74 -21.77
N ARG A 260 -26.42 5.85 -22.63
CA ARG A 260 -27.76 5.91 -23.23
C ARG A 260 -28.51 4.61 -22.92
N PRO A 261 -29.83 4.66 -22.69
CA PRO A 261 -30.63 3.44 -22.60
C PRO A 261 -30.45 2.56 -23.83
N TRP A 262 -30.47 1.25 -23.63
CA TRP A 262 -30.51 0.31 -24.75
C TRP A 262 -31.81 0.47 -25.52
N PHE A 263 -31.81 0.25 -26.85
CA PHE A 263 -32.99 0.50 -27.68
C PHE A 263 -34.22 -0.35 -27.33
N ARG A 264 -34.03 -1.45 -26.59
CA ARG A 264 -35.12 -2.30 -26.07
C ARG A 264 -35.52 -1.98 -24.63
N SER A 265 -34.81 -1.07 -23.97
CA SER A 265 -35.18 -0.62 -22.63
C SER A 265 -36.42 0.27 -22.72
N SER A 266 -37.32 0.13 -21.76
CA SER A 266 -38.48 1.02 -21.59
C SER A 266 -38.14 2.29 -20.81
N ALA A 267 -36.90 2.40 -20.29
CA ALA A 267 -36.44 3.53 -19.49
C ALA A 267 -36.22 4.79 -20.34
N ARG A 268 -36.54 5.96 -19.78
CA ARG A 268 -36.31 7.25 -20.47
C ARG A 268 -34.86 7.71 -20.36
N SER A 269 -34.20 7.31 -19.29
CA SER A 269 -32.78 7.57 -19.02
C SER A 269 -32.09 6.31 -18.50
N VAL A 270 -30.76 6.26 -18.60
CA VAL A 270 -29.99 5.09 -18.14
C VAL A 270 -30.11 4.89 -16.62
N GLY A 271 -30.39 5.97 -15.87
CA GLY A 271 -30.63 5.90 -14.43
C GLY A 271 -31.98 5.28 -14.04
N GLU A 272 -32.88 5.06 -15.02
CA GLU A 272 -34.16 4.37 -14.81
C GLU A 272 -34.12 2.92 -15.32
N ASP A 273 -33.04 2.50 -15.98
CA ASP A 273 -32.93 1.15 -16.51
C ASP A 273 -32.83 0.13 -15.36
N PRO A 274 -33.73 -0.87 -15.30
CA PRO A 274 -33.80 -1.78 -14.17
C PRO A 274 -32.54 -2.63 -13.99
N TYR A 275 -31.82 -2.93 -15.08
CA TYR A 275 -30.58 -3.70 -15.00
C TYR A 275 -29.42 -2.83 -14.56
N VAL A 276 -29.34 -1.59 -15.05
CA VAL A 276 -28.33 -0.62 -14.58
C VAL A 276 -28.47 -0.37 -13.08
N LEU A 277 -29.69 -0.10 -12.60
CA LEU A 277 -29.96 0.09 -11.18
C LEU A 277 -29.63 -1.15 -10.35
N ARG A 278 -29.94 -2.35 -10.86
CA ARG A 278 -29.56 -3.62 -10.22
C ARG A 278 -28.04 -3.73 -10.07
N HIS A 279 -27.26 -3.46 -11.12
CA HIS A 279 -25.80 -3.51 -11.06
C HIS A 279 -25.23 -2.52 -10.03
N TYR A 280 -25.68 -1.26 -10.04
CA TYR A 280 -25.27 -0.29 -9.03
C TYR A 280 -25.67 -0.71 -7.60
N GLY A 281 -26.82 -1.37 -7.41
CA GLY A 281 -27.23 -1.95 -6.14
C GLY A 281 -26.29 -3.08 -5.67
N GLU A 282 -25.92 -3.99 -6.57
CA GLU A 282 -24.96 -5.06 -6.27
C GLU A 282 -23.57 -4.49 -5.92
N PHE A 283 -23.10 -3.49 -6.67
CA PHE A 283 -21.84 -2.78 -6.36
C PHE A 283 -21.90 -2.08 -5.01
N TRP A 284 -23.03 -1.44 -4.68
CA TRP A 284 -23.22 -0.76 -3.40
C TRP A 284 -23.14 -1.73 -2.23
N VAL A 285 -23.83 -2.88 -2.30
CA VAL A 285 -23.76 -3.93 -1.27
C VAL A 285 -22.33 -4.44 -1.10
N GLY A 286 -21.61 -4.68 -2.22
CA GLY A 286 -20.21 -5.08 -2.18
C GLY A 286 -19.31 -4.05 -1.50
N LEU A 287 -19.43 -2.77 -1.88
CA LEU A 287 -18.63 -1.69 -1.30
C LEU A 287 -18.91 -1.49 0.20
N GLU A 288 -20.18 -1.42 0.61
CA GLU A 288 -20.55 -1.25 2.02
C GLU A 288 -20.03 -2.40 2.89
N SER A 289 -20.12 -3.64 2.38
CA SER A 289 -19.57 -4.81 3.07
C SER A 289 -18.06 -4.68 3.30
N VAL A 290 -17.31 -4.30 2.26
CA VAL A 290 -15.85 -4.15 2.34
C VAL A 290 -15.47 -2.96 3.23
N ARG A 291 -16.20 -1.84 3.15
CA ARG A 291 -15.98 -0.65 3.99
C ARG A 291 -16.00 -1.00 5.47
N LEU A 292 -17.02 -1.73 5.92
CA LEU A 292 -17.17 -2.13 7.32
C LEU A 292 -16.07 -3.13 7.74
N LEU A 293 -15.73 -4.09 6.89
CA LEU A 293 -14.65 -5.06 7.18
C LEU A 293 -13.29 -4.38 7.33
N VAL A 294 -12.96 -3.45 6.43
CA VAL A 294 -11.70 -2.68 6.46
C VAL A 294 -11.66 -1.75 7.67
N GLN A 295 -12.75 -1.03 7.98
CA GLN A 295 -12.83 -0.17 9.16
C GLN A 295 -12.64 -0.96 10.46
N ARG A 296 -13.29 -2.12 10.59
CA ARG A 296 -13.10 -3.01 11.74
C ARG A 296 -11.65 -3.47 11.87
N ALA A 297 -11.02 -3.90 10.78
CA ALA A 297 -9.63 -4.34 10.79
C ALA A 297 -8.65 -3.20 11.15
N ALA A 298 -8.92 -1.98 10.69
CA ALA A 298 -8.13 -0.80 11.03
C ALA A 298 -8.26 -0.41 12.51
N ALA A 299 -9.46 -0.46 13.09
CA ALA A 299 -9.66 -0.22 14.51
C ALA A 299 -8.91 -1.25 15.39
N LEU A 300 -8.99 -2.53 15.02
CA LEU A 300 -8.23 -3.59 15.71
C LEU A 300 -6.72 -3.40 15.59
N LEU A 301 -6.24 -2.89 14.44
CA LEU A 301 -4.82 -2.56 14.26
C LEU A 301 -4.39 -1.43 15.20
N ASP A 302 -5.19 -0.37 15.34
CA ASP A 302 -4.88 0.73 16.26
C ASP A 302 -4.83 0.27 17.72
N GLU A 303 -5.75 -0.62 18.12
CA GLU A 303 -5.74 -1.24 19.45
C GLU A 303 -4.51 -2.10 19.66
N ALA A 304 -4.18 -2.98 18.71
CA ALA A 304 -3.00 -3.84 18.79
C ALA A 304 -1.70 -3.03 18.78
N TRP A 305 -1.62 -1.96 17.99
CA TRP A 305 -0.45 -1.10 17.89
C TRP A 305 -0.15 -0.40 19.22
N ARG A 306 -1.18 0.08 19.93
CA ARG A 306 -1.05 0.77 21.22
C ARG A 306 -0.51 -0.13 22.35
N LYS A 307 -0.65 -1.44 22.21
CA LYS A 307 -0.18 -2.41 23.21
C LYS A 307 1.33 -2.60 23.19
N GLU A 308 1.99 -2.27 22.09
CA GLU A 308 3.42 -2.50 21.91
C GLU A 308 3.84 -3.92 22.35
N HIS A 309 4.83 -4.05 23.24
CA HIS A 309 5.32 -5.32 23.75
C HIS A 309 4.30 -6.12 24.57
N ALA A 310 3.20 -5.51 25.01
CA ALA A 310 2.13 -6.20 25.73
C ALA A 310 1.13 -6.91 24.79
N LEU A 311 1.29 -6.81 23.47
CA LEU A 311 0.41 -7.48 22.51
C LEU A 311 0.52 -9.01 22.65
N GLY A 312 -0.61 -9.67 22.88
CA GLY A 312 -0.68 -11.13 22.94
C GLY A 312 -0.74 -11.79 21.56
N ALA A 313 -0.28 -13.03 21.46
CA ALA A 313 -0.35 -13.82 20.24
C ALA A 313 -1.81 -14.07 19.77
N GLU A 314 -2.75 -14.18 20.70
CA GLU A 314 -4.18 -14.35 20.39
C GLU A 314 -4.77 -13.10 19.72
N GLU A 315 -4.47 -11.92 20.26
CA GLU A 315 -4.95 -10.65 19.71
C GLU A 315 -4.36 -10.39 18.32
N ARG A 316 -3.09 -10.73 18.14
CA ARG A 316 -2.44 -10.74 16.82
C ARG A 316 -3.16 -11.68 15.85
N ALA A 317 -3.54 -12.88 16.28
CA ALA A 317 -4.23 -13.85 15.44
C ALA A 317 -5.63 -13.36 15.02
N GLN A 318 -6.40 -12.80 15.96
CA GLN A 318 -7.71 -12.22 15.67
C GLN A 318 -7.62 -11.05 14.69
N LEU A 319 -6.60 -10.20 14.86
CA LEU A 319 -6.29 -9.13 13.91
C LEU A 319 -5.94 -9.69 12.52
N ALA A 320 -5.10 -10.73 12.45
CA ALA A 320 -4.73 -11.37 11.18
C ALA A 320 -5.97 -11.90 10.43
N VAL A 321 -6.88 -12.59 11.13
CA VAL A 321 -8.15 -13.07 10.56
C VAL A 321 -9.03 -11.92 10.08
N ALA A 322 -9.16 -10.84 10.86
CA ALA A 322 -9.95 -9.67 10.47
C ALA A 322 -9.39 -9.02 9.19
N ILE A 323 -8.07 -8.88 9.09
CA ILE A 323 -7.39 -8.32 7.92
C ILE A 323 -7.52 -9.24 6.70
N ALA A 324 -7.27 -10.54 6.86
CA ALA A 324 -7.43 -11.52 5.77
C ALA A 324 -8.86 -11.54 5.25
N THR A 325 -9.87 -11.47 6.13
CA THR A 325 -11.28 -11.37 5.76
C THR A 325 -11.56 -10.11 4.94
N ALA A 326 -11.10 -8.96 5.42
CA ALA A 326 -11.28 -7.68 4.73
C ALA A 326 -10.60 -7.68 3.36
N LYS A 327 -9.38 -8.22 3.27
CA LYS A 327 -8.62 -8.30 2.01
C LYS A 327 -9.26 -9.24 1.01
N VAL A 328 -9.78 -10.39 1.44
CA VAL A 328 -10.50 -11.32 0.56
C VAL A 328 -11.75 -10.66 -0.02
N ALA A 329 -12.54 -10.00 0.83
CA ALA A 329 -13.73 -9.27 0.40
C ALA A 329 -13.37 -8.14 -0.57
N ALA A 330 -12.36 -7.33 -0.24
CA ALA A 330 -11.90 -6.22 -1.08
C ALA A 330 -11.39 -6.70 -2.44
N SER A 331 -10.68 -7.83 -2.48
CA SER A 331 -10.16 -8.41 -3.73
C SER A 331 -11.30 -8.89 -4.63
N ARG A 332 -12.27 -9.64 -4.08
CA ARG A 332 -13.39 -10.19 -4.86
C ARG A 332 -14.35 -9.10 -5.33
N ALA A 333 -14.86 -8.29 -4.40
CA ALA A 333 -15.81 -7.23 -4.74
C ALA A 333 -15.14 -6.17 -5.63
N GLY A 334 -13.89 -5.80 -5.34
CA GLY A 334 -13.18 -4.83 -6.17
C GLY A 334 -12.98 -5.31 -7.60
N LEU A 335 -12.55 -6.56 -7.80
CA LEU A 335 -12.35 -7.11 -9.16
C LEU A 335 -13.67 -7.24 -9.92
N ASP A 336 -14.73 -7.65 -9.23
CA ASP A 336 -16.08 -7.74 -9.80
C ASP A 336 -16.57 -6.36 -10.27
N ILE A 337 -16.49 -5.34 -9.40
CA ILE A 337 -16.88 -3.96 -9.73
C ILE A 337 -16.04 -3.42 -10.88
N CYS A 338 -14.71 -3.55 -10.82
CA CYS A 338 -13.82 -3.02 -11.85
C CYS A 338 -14.03 -3.68 -13.22
N ASN A 339 -14.51 -4.93 -13.24
CA ASN A 339 -14.84 -5.64 -14.47
C ASN A 339 -16.25 -5.30 -14.97
N ARG A 340 -17.26 -5.39 -14.10
CA ARG A 340 -18.69 -5.26 -14.47
C ARG A 340 -19.14 -3.82 -14.63
N LEU A 341 -18.35 -2.82 -14.24
CA LEU A 341 -18.67 -1.41 -14.50
C LEU A 341 -18.88 -1.11 -16.00
N PHE A 342 -18.31 -1.92 -16.90
CA PHE A 342 -18.50 -1.77 -18.34
C PHE A 342 -19.93 -2.14 -18.79
N GLU A 343 -20.64 -2.98 -18.03
CA GLU A 343 -22.03 -3.34 -18.30
C GLU A 343 -22.99 -2.15 -18.07
N VAL A 344 -22.62 -1.20 -17.19
CA VAL A 344 -23.43 0.01 -16.90
C VAL A 344 -22.95 1.28 -17.62
N THR A 345 -21.68 1.33 -18.02
CA THR A 345 -21.11 2.45 -18.79
C THR A 345 -21.22 2.25 -20.30
N GLY A 346 -21.36 1.01 -20.77
CA GLY A 346 -21.64 0.65 -22.16
C GLY A 346 -20.45 0.77 -23.10
N ALA A 347 -20.65 0.36 -24.36
CA ALA A 347 -19.57 0.16 -25.33
C ALA A 347 -18.66 1.39 -25.55
N ARG A 348 -19.22 2.61 -25.51
CA ARG A 348 -18.44 3.86 -25.69
C ARG A 348 -17.40 4.10 -24.58
N ALA A 349 -17.63 3.56 -23.39
CA ALA A 349 -16.73 3.71 -22.24
C ALA A 349 -15.39 2.98 -22.42
N THR A 350 -15.28 2.14 -23.44
CA THR A 350 -14.04 1.44 -23.81
C THR A 350 -13.08 2.29 -24.64
N HIS A 351 -13.42 3.57 -24.90
CA HIS A 351 -12.52 4.46 -25.63
C HIS A 351 -11.17 4.60 -24.90
N ALA A 352 -10.07 4.34 -25.61
CA ALA A 352 -8.74 4.23 -25.03
C ALA A 352 -8.26 5.50 -24.31
N SER A 353 -8.81 6.69 -24.66
CA SER A 353 -8.48 7.94 -23.96
C SER A 353 -9.04 8.02 -22.55
N LEU A 354 -10.09 7.25 -22.22
CA LEU A 354 -10.69 7.23 -20.88
C LEU A 354 -9.86 6.38 -19.92
N ARG A 355 -9.25 5.31 -20.44
CA ARG A 355 -8.51 4.30 -19.67
C ARG A 355 -9.30 3.83 -18.44
N LEU A 356 -10.61 3.63 -18.60
CA LEU A 356 -11.48 3.17 -17.51
C LEU A 356 -11.09 1.77 -17.03
N ASP A 357 -10.42 1.00 -17.90
CA ASP A 357 -9.82 -0.29 -17.60
C ASP A 357 -8.65 -0.22 -16.60
N ARG A 358 -8.10 0.98 -16.34
CA ARG A 358 -6.97 1.15 -15.40
C ARG A 358 -7.28 0.65 -14.01
N PHE A 359 -8.50 0.85 -13.51
CA PHE A 359 -8.91 0.33 -12.20
C PHE A 359 -8.81 -1.19 -12.15
N TRP A 360 -9.34 -1.88 -13.16
CA TRP A 360 -9.22 -3.34 -13.27
C TRP A 360 -7.78 -3.78 -13.42
N ARG A 361 -6.98 -3.15 -14.30
CA ARG A 361 -5.57 -3.52 -14.50
C ARG A 361 -4.76 -3.39 -13.21
N ASN A 362 -4.95 -2.29 -12.50
CA ASN A 362 -4.27 -2.00 -11.24
C ASN A 362 -4.64 -3.01 -10.15
N LEU A 363 -5.95 -3.26 -9.97
CA LEU A 363 -6.42 -4.23 -8.98
C LEU A 363 -6.02 -5.66 -9.33
N ARG A 364 -6.09 -6.04 -10.60
CA ARG A 364 -5.69 -7.36 -11.09
C ARG A 364 -4.21 -7.61 -10.83
N THR A 365 -3.35 -6.63 -11.10
CA THR A 365 -1.92 -6.70 -10.82
C THR A 365 -1.65 -6.95 -9.34
N GLN A 366 -2.24 -6.15 -8.46
CA GLN A 366 -1.93 -6.22 -7.03
C GLN A 366 -2.57 -7.38 -6.30
N SER A 367 -3.76 -7.83 -6.71
CA SER A 367 -4.44 -8.99 -6.14
C SER A 367 -3.73 -10.32 -6.38
N LEU A 368 -2.62 -10.32 -7.15
CA LEU A 368 -1.76 -11.48 -7.39
C LEU A 368 -0.53 -11.53 -6.49
N HIS A 369 -0.27 -10.49 -5.68
CA HIS A 369 0.90 -10.43 -4.81
C HIS A 369 0.95 -11.58 -3.79
N ASP A 370 -0.20 -12.05 -3.34
CA ASP A 370 -0.38 -13.25 -2.53
C ASP A 370 -1.65 -13.99 -2.95
N PRO A 371 -1.62 -15.32 -3.12
CA PRO A 371 -2.75 -16.03 -3.72
C PRO A 371 -3.96 -16.07 -2.78
N LEU A 372 -5.12 -15.70 -3.31
CA LEU A 372 -6.37 -15.61 -2.57
C LEU A 372 -6.82 -16.96 -1.98
N ASP A 373 -6.52 -18.06 -2.66
CA ASP A 373 -6.89 -19.41 -2.21
C ASP A 373 -6.19 -19.80 -0.91
N TYR A 374 -4.92 -19.40 -0.72
CA TYR A 374 -4.23 -19.62 0.56
C TYR A 374 -4.81 -18.75 1.68
N LYS A 375 -5.29 -17.53 1.36
CA LYS A 375 -6.01 -16.70 2.35
C LYS A 375 -7.37 -17.28 2.73
N LEU A 376 -8.09 -17.87 1.78
CA LEU A 376 -9.33 -18.59 2.06
C LEU A 376 -9.07 -19.85 2.88
N HIS A 377 -7.99 -20.56 2.61
CA HIS A 377 -7.57 -21.72 3.42
C HIS A 377 -7.27 -21.31 4.87
N GLU A 378 -6.48 -20.25 5.08
CA GLU A 378 -6.17 -19.71 6.42
C GLU A 378 -7.45 -19.32 7.19
N LEU A 379 -8.39 -18.63 6.54
CA LEU A 379 -9.69 -18.28 7.12
C LEU A 379 -10.56 -19.51 7.41
N GLY A 380 -10.53 -20.50 6.51
CA GLY A 380 -11.26 -21.76 6.67
C GLY A 380 -10.75 -22.58 7.85
N ASP A 381 -9.42 -22.66 8.02
CA ASP A 381 -8.79 -23.37 9.14
C ASP A 381 -9.10 -22.69 10.48
N TRP A 382 -9.11 -21.36 10.52
CA TRP A 382 -9.61 -20.62 11.68
C TRP A 382 -11.09 -20.91 11.97
N ALA A 383 -11.95 -20.77 10.97
CA ALA A 383 -13.41 -20.88 11.15
C ALA A 383 -13.88 -22.31 11.50
N LEU A 384 -13.20 -23.33 10.98
CA LEU A 384 -13.56 -24.74 11.19
C LEU A 384 -12.84 -25.35 12.40
N ASN A 385 -11.52 -25.13 12.51
CA ASN A 385 -10.67 -25.83 13.46
C ASN A 385 -10.22 -24.95 14.64
N GLY A 386 -10.47 -23.64 14.61
CA GLY A 386 -9.95 -22.70 15.60
C GLY A 386 -8.43 -22.52 15.53
N THR A 387 -7.80 -22.93 14.41
CA THR A 387 -6.36 -22.81 14.21
C THR A 387 -5.96 -21.36 13.93
N ARG A 388 -5.01 -20.85 14.71
CA ARG A 388 -4.46 -19.48 14.55
C ARG A 388 -3.62 -19.38 13.27
N PRO A 389 -3.72 -18.28 12.50
CA PRO A 389 -2.80 -18.01 11.40
C PRO A 389 -1.35 -17.98 11.89
N THR A 390 -0.49 -18.78 11.23
CA THR A 390 0.96 -18.79 11.53
C THR A 390 1.58 -17.47 11.05
N PRO A 391 2.33 -16.74 11.89
CA PRO A 391 3.02 -15.53 11.45
C PRO A 391 4.05 -15.80 10.35
N THR A 392 3.89 -15.15 9.20
CA THR A 392 4.87 -15.15 8.10
C THR A 392 4.98 -13.75 7.52
N PHE A 393 5.79 -13.54 6.48
CA PHE A 393 5.77 -12.27 5.74
C PHE A 393 4.46 -12.01 4.98
N TYR A 394 3.56 -13.01 4.91
CA TYR A 394 2.29 -12.95 4.20
C TYR A 394 1.06 -13.24 5.08
N SER A 395 1.20 -13.67 6.34
CA SER A 395 0.12 -14.11 7.24
C SER A 395 0.35 -13.77 8.71
#